data_AF-A0A519BSX5-F1
#
_entry.id   AF-A0A519BSX5-F1
#
_cell.length_a   1.000
_cell.length_b   1.000
_cell.length_c   1.000
_cell.angle_alpha   90.00
_cell.angle_beta   90.00
_cell.angle_gamma   90.00
#
_symmetry.space_group_name_H-M   'P 1'
#
loop_
_entity.id
_entity.type
_entity.pdbx_description
1 polymer ?
#
loop_
_entity_poly.entity_id
_entity_poly.type
_entity_poly.pdbx_seq_one_letter_code
_entity_poly.pdbx_strand_id
1 'polypeptide(L)'
;MGKKGVSPVVATVLIITLTVVTIGIIAPTVIKFTNENLDKSKECFDIMDDIKLEDLGYTCTTNGETSFSVRIENAAITGFKVGLIASGSSTVIDVSEGGSNSDMKMYGADMGGLLSVPGVGEVKTYVVSGVYDRVEVFPILESGRTCDDGDSIKIGNSCTGGGI
;
A
#
# COMPACT_ATOMS: atom_id res chain seq x y z
N MET A 1 10.94 -62.16 35.84
CA MET A 1 10.10 -61.18 35.10
C MET A 1 11.03 -60.24 34.34
N GLY A 2 11.11 -60.42 33.02
CA GLY A 2 12.14 -59.80 32.18
C GLY A 2 11.82 -58.36 31.78
N LYS A 3 12.62 -57.42 32.26
CA LYS A 3 12.74 -56.09 31.65
C LYS A 3 13.69 -56.22 30.46
N LYS A 4 13.18 -56.33 29.24
CA LYS A 4 14.02 -56.20 28.04
C LYS A 4 14.42 -54.73 27.93
N GLY A 5 15.65 -54.41 28.32
CA GLY A 5 16.24 -53.09 28.11
C GLY A 5 16.34 -52.84 26.61
N VAL A 6 15.68 -51.78 26.14
CA VAL A 6 15.85 -51.32 24.76
C VAL A 6 17.32 -50.94 24.61
N SER A 7 18.01 -51.54 23.63
CA SER A 7 19.42 -51.24 23.39
C SER A 7 19.58 -49.74 23.12
N PRO A 8 20.49 -49.03 23.81
CA PRO A 8 20.71 -47.59 23.64
C PRO A 8 20.89 -47.17 22.16
N VAL A 9 21.46 -48.06 21.35
CA VAL A 9 21.68 -47.86 19.92
C VAL A 9 20.37 -47.77 19.13
N VAL A 10 19.35 -48.54 19.50
CA VAL A 10 18.06 -48.51 18.79
C VAL A 10 17.32 -47.21 19.10
N ALA A 11 17.42 -46.73 20.34
CA ALA A 11 16.82 -45.47 20.75
C ALA A 11 17.43 -44.27 20.00
N THR A 12 18.76 -44.22 19.84
CA THR A 12 19.42 -43.13 19.12
C THR A 12 19.07 -43.12 17.64
N VAL A 13 19.03 -44.28 16.99
CA VAL A 13 18.63 -44.38 15.57
C VAL A 13 17.19 -43.93 15.38
N LEU A 14 16.26 -44.33 16.25
CA LEU A 14 14.86 -43.90 16.18
C LEU A 14 14.72 -42.38 16.33
N ILE A 15 15.47 -41.77 17.26
CA ILE A 15 15.46 -40.32 17.46
C ILE A 15 15.98 -39.60 16.20
N ILE A 16 17.10 -40.05 15.62
CA ILE A 16 17.67 -39.44 14.39
C ILE A 16 16.69 -39.57 13.21
N THR A 17 16.02 -40.72 13.07
CA THR A 17 15.07 -40.93 11.98
C THR A 17 13.87 -39.97 12.13
N LEU A 18 13.40 -39.75 13.36
CA LEU A 18 12.29 -38.87 13.65
C LEU A 18 12.64 -37.39 13.38
N THR A 19 13.86 -36.94 13.71
CA THR A 19 14.29 -35.57 13.41
C THR A 19 14.40 -35.31 11.91
N VAL A 20 14.95 -36.25 11.13
CA VAL A 20 15.03 -36.12 9.67
C VAL A 20 13.63 -36.03 9.04
N VAL A 21 12.70 -36.88 9.48
CA VAL A 21 11.31 -36.83 9.01
C VAL A 21 10.65 -35.50 9.36
N THR A 22 10.87 -35.00 10.59
CA THR A 22 10.31 -33.72 11.04
C THR A 22 10.82 -32.55 10.19
N ILE A 23 12.13 -32.50 9.91
CA ILE A 23 12.73 -31.48 9.05
C ILE A 23 12.16 -31.57 7.62
N GLY A 24 11.98 -32.79 7.10
CA GLY A 24 11.42 -33.02 5.77
C GLY A 24 10.00 -32.49 5.58
N ILE A 25 9.19 -32.43 6.64
CA ILE A 25 7.82 -31.88 6.60
C ILE A 25 7.82 -30.36 6.74
N ILE A 26 8.66 -29.81 7.63
CA ILE A 26 8.66 -28.38 7.93
C ILE A 26 9.32 -27.57 6.81
N ALA A 27 10.45 -28.05 6.27
CA ALA A 27 11.23 -27.35 5.26
C ALA A 27 10.42 -26.87 4.04
N PRO A 28 9.60 -27.69 3.35
CA PRO A 28 8.86 -27.23 2.18
C PRO A 28 7.80 -26.16 2.52
N THR A 29 7.19 -26.22 3.70
CA THR A 29 6.19 -25.23 4.13
C THR A 29 6.85 -23.88 4.38
N VAL A 30 7.99 -23.87 5.06
CA VAL A 30 8.76 -22.65 5.32
C VAL A 30 9.28 -22.05 4.02
N ILE A 31 9.81 -22.86 3.10
CA ILE A 31 10.32 -22.37 1.81
C ILE A 31 9.20 -21.73 0.97
N LYS A 32 8.03 -22.38 0.87
CA LYS A 32 6.89 -21.82 0.13
C LYS A 32 6.39 -20.53 0.76
N PHE A 33 6.24 -20.50 2.08
CA PHE A 33 5.80 -19.30 2.79
C PHE A 33 6.76 -18.13 2.57
N THR A 34 8.07 -18.35 2.68
CA THR A 34 9.05 -17.27 2.47
C THR A 34 9.04 -16.79 1.02
N ASN A 35 9.00 -17.70 0.03
CA ASN A 35 8.99 -17.30 -1.39
C ASN A 35 7.72 -16.52 -1.77
N GLU A 36 6.54 -16.97 -1.34
CA GLU A 36 5.28 -16.27 -1.64
C GLU A 36 5.22 -14.87 -1.04
N ASN A 37 5.82 -14.66 0.13
CA ASN A 37 5.90 -13.32 0.74
C ASN A 37 6.95 -12.46 0.02
N LEU A 38 8.08 -13.03 -0.39
CA LEU A 38 9.12 -12.30 -1.13
C LEU A 38 8.66 -11.85 -2.52
N ASP A 39 8.01 -12.73 -3.28
CA ASP A 39 7.48 -12.39 -4.61
C ASP A 39 6.44 -11.27 -4.51
N LYS A 40 5.58 -11.34 -3.48
CA LYS A 40 4.62 -10.29 -3.17
C LYS A 40 5.30 -8.98 -2.79
N SER A 41 6.28 -8.99 -1.90
CA SER A 41 6.99 -7.76 -1.51
C SER A 41 7.73 -7.14 -2.69
N LYS A 42 8.25 -7.97 -3.60
CA LYS A 42 9.00 -7.50 -4.77
C LYS A 42 8.14 -6.66 -5.72
N GLU A 43 6.91 -7.09 -6.03
CA GLU A 43 6.00 -6.31 -6.88
C GLU A 43 5.72 -4.91 -6.32
N CYS A 44 5.52 -4.80 -5.00
CA CYS A 44 5.29 -3.50 -4.35
C CYS A 44 6.57 -2.67 -4.24
N PHE A 45 7.71 -3.33 -4.01
CA PHE A 45 9.00 -2.65 -3.92
C PHE A 45 9.41 -2.04 -5.28
N ASP A 46 9.19 -2.77 -6.37
CA ASP A 46 9.55 -2.33 -7.72
C ASP A 46 8.73 -1.12 -8.19
N ILE A 47 7.54 -0.88 -7.62
CA ILE A 47 6.63 0.23 -7.98
C ILE A 47 6.55 1.35 -6.93
N MET A 48 7.19 1.18 -5.78
CA MET A 48 7.03 2.11 -4.65
C MET A 48 7.48 3.52 -5.02
N ASP A 49 8.55 3.62 -5.81
CA ASP A 49 9.07 4.89 -6.31
C ASP A 49 8.27 5.45 -7.50
N ASP A 50 7.32 4.69 -8.05
CA ASP A 50 6.56 5.07 -9.25
C ASP A 50 5.22 5.76 -8.94
N ILE A 51 4.86 5.90 -7.66
CA ILE A 51 3.74 6.76 -7.22
C ILE A 51 4.29 7.83 -6.29
N LYS A 52 4.09 9.09 -6.66
CA LYS A 52 4.63 10.23 -5.91
C LYS A 52 3.57 11.28 -5.67
N LEU A 53 3.61 11.89 -4.49
CA LEU A 53 2.88 13.11 -4.17
C LEU A 53 3.72 14.30 -4.62
N GLU A 54 3.27 15.00 -5.66
CA GLU A 54 3.96 16.19 -6.14
C GLU A 54 3.41 17.46 -5.49
N ASP A 55 4.31 18.22 -4.88
CA ASP A 55 4.02 19.58 -4.43
C ASP A 55 4.27 20.59 -5.56
N LEU A 56 3.27 20.72 -6.43
CA LEU A 56 3.24 21.75 -7.47
C LEU A 56 2.70 23.10 -6.96
N GLY A 57 2.67 23.31 -5.63
CA GLY A 57 2.05 24.48 -5.00
C GLY A 57 0.54 24.35 -4.77
N TYR A 58 -0.03 23.21 -5.16
CA TYR A 58 -1.44 22.84 -4.93
C TYR A 58 -1.63 21.91 -3.72
N THR A 59 -0.57 21.59 -2.97
CA THR A 59 -0.64 20.69 -1.82
C THR A 59 -0.90 21.48 -0.53
N CYS A 60 -2.15 21.85 -0.30
CA CYS A 60 -2.52 22.84 0.69
C CYS A 60 -4.00 22.77 1.05
N THR A 61 -4.38 23.43 2.15
CA THR A 61 -5.78 23.55 2.56
C THR A 61 -6.34 24.93 2.21
N THR A 62 -7.50 24.98 1.56
CA THR A 62 -8.24 26.21 1.24
C THR A 62 -9.74 26.01 1.49
N ASN A 63 -10.40 26.96 2.18
CA ASN A 63 -11.85 26.95 2.43
C ASN A 63 -12.42 25.65 3.04
N GLY A 64 -11.61 24.94 3.83
CA GLY A 64 -12.02 23.65 4.42
C GLY A 64 -11.92 22.47 3.46
N GLU A 65 -11.25 22.63 2.31
CA GLU A 65 -10.87 21.55 1.40
C GLU A 65 -9.34 21.40 1.39
N THR A 66 -8.85 20.16 1.35
CA THR A 66 -7.43 19.84 1.18
C THR A 66 -7.20 19.36 -0.25
N SER A 67 -6.27 20.00 -0.95
CA SER A 67 -5.83 19.58 -2.28
C SER A 67 -4.44 18.94 -2.24
N PHE A 68 -4.20 17.99 -3.14
CA PHE A 68 -2.91 17.33 -3.33
C PHE A 68 -2.79 16.80 -4.77
N SER A 69 -1.57 16.64 -5.26
CA SER A 69 -1.33 16.13 -6.61
C SER A 69 -0.59 14.80 -6.59
N VAL A 70 -1.05 13.86 -7.41
CA VAL A 70 -0.47 12.52 -7.51
C VAL A 70 0.10 12.33 -8.91
N ARG A 71 1.36 11.90 -8.98
CA ARG A 71 2.03 11.44 -10.19
C ARG A 71 2.14 9.93 -10.17
N ILE A 72 1.89 9.31 -11.33
CA ILE A 72 2.14 7.87 -11.55
C ILE A 72 3.15 7.73 -12.69
N GLU A 73 4.20 6.94 -12.48
CA GLU A 73 5.27 6.67 -13.45
C GLU A 73 5.23 5.23 -13.99
N ASN A 74 4.30 4.39 -13.51
CA ASN A 74 4.22 2.98 -13.88
C ASN A 74 2.80 2.56 -14.31
N ALA A 75 2.71 1.87 -15.45
CA ALA A 75 1.47 1.39 -16.03
C ALA A 75 0.78 0.28 -15.21
N ALA A 76 1.52 -0.44 -14.38
CA ALA A 76 0.98 -1.51 -13.54
C ALA A 76 0.07 -1.00 -12.42
N ILE A 77 0.08 0.31 -12.15
CA ILE A 77 -0.76 0.97 -11.15
C ILE A 77 -2.11 1.32 -11.81
N THR A 78 -3.16 0.65 -11.37
CA THR A 78 -4.53 0.85 -11.88
C THR A 78 -5.38 1.78 -11.03
N GLY A 79 -4.89 2.11 -9.84
CA GLY A 79 -5.54 2.98 -8.87
C GLY A 79 -4.64 3.20 -7.67
N PHE A 80 -5.16 3.89 -6.67
CA PHE A 80 -4.44 4.13 -5.42
C PHE A 80 -5.42 4.36 -4.28
N LYS A 81 -4.99 4.03 -3.06
CA LYS A 81 -5.68 4.46 -1.84
C LYS A 81 -5.03 5.73 -1.33
N VAL A 82 -5.85 6.66 -0.86
CA VAL A 82 -5.39 7.88 -0.21
C VAL A 82 -5.72 7.80 1.27
N GLY A 83 -4.70 7.82 2.11
CA GLY A 83 -4.81 8.01 3.55
C GLY A 83 -4.77 9.50 3.88
N LEU A 84 -5.85 10.01 4.46
CA LEU A 84 -6.01 11.39 4.88
C LEU A 84 -5.96 11.43 6.42
N ILE A 85 -4.94 12.08 6.97
CA ILE A 85 -4.69 12.08 8.41
C ILE A 85 -4.92 13.49 8.95
N ALA A 86 -5.84 13.59 9.90
CA ALA A 86 -6.08 14.80 10.68
C ALA A 86 -5.79 14.51 12.16
N SER A 87 -5.63 15.56 12.96
CA SER A 87 -5.39 15.48 14.40
C SER A 87 -6.47 14.66 15.13
N GLY A 88 -6.24 13.36 15.29
CA GLY A 88 -7.12 12.41 15.98
C GLY A 88 -8.03 11.56 15.08
N SER A 89 -7.99 11.72 13.75
CA SER A 89 -8.78 10.90 12.83
C SER A 89 -8.00 10.57 11.55
N SER A 90 -8.34 9.44 10.93
CA SER A 90 -7.85 9.07 9.61
C SER A 90 -9.02 8.62 8.74
N THR A 91 -8.98 9.01 7.48
CA THR A 91 -9.95 8.61 6.46
C THR A 91 -9.19 8.00 5.30
N VAL A 92 -9.66 6.88 4.77
CA VAL A 92 -9.05 6.23 3.61
C VAL A 92 -10.05 6.28 2.46
N ILE A 93 -9.62 6.77 1.31
CA ILE A 93 -10.44 6.86 0.10
C ILE A 93 -9.77 6.05 -1.01
N ASP A 94 -10.53 5.17 -1.66
CA ASP A 94 -10.06 4.40 -2.80
C ASP A 94 -10.31 5.17 -4.10
N VAL A 95 -9.26 5.41 -4.87
CA VAL A 95 -9.32 6.07 -6.18
C VAL A 95 -9.08 5.03 -7.27
N SER A 96 -10.08 4.86 -8.12
CA SER A 96 -10.06 3.94 -9.27
C SER A 96 -10.68 4.63 -10.49
N GLU A 97 -10.32 4.16 -11.68
CA GLU A 97 -10.81 4.74 -12.93
C GLU A 97 -12.33 4.65 -13.03
N GLY A 98 -13.01 5.80 -13.15
CA GLY A 98 -14.47 5.89 -13.18
C GLY A 98 -15.14 5.70 -11.82
N GLY A 99 -14.38 5.62 -10.72
CA GLY A 99 -14.90 5.62 -9.35
C GLY A 99 -15.50 6.97 -8.96
N SER A 100 -16.20 7.05 -7.83
CA SER A 100 -16.73 8.31 -7.29
C SER A 100 -16.74 8.27 -5.77
N ASN A 101 -16.49 9.40 -5.11
CA ASN A 101 -16.57 9.54 -3.66
C ASN A 101 -17.18 10.90 -3.31
N SER A 102 -18.12 10.95 -2.37
CA SER A 102 -18.85 12.18 -2.01
C SER A 102 -17.95 13.29 -1.47
N ASP A 103 -16.83 12.90 -0.86
CA ASP A 103 -15.92 13.79 -0.15
C ASP A 103 -14.70 14.15 -1.01
N MET A 104 -14.60 13.63 -2.24
CA MET A 104 -13.46 13.82 -3.12
C MET A 104 -13.87 14.23 -4.54
N LYS A 105 -13.07 15.09 -5.16
CA LYS A 105 -13.21 15.51 -6.56
C LYS A 105 -11.84 15.64 -7.21
N MET A 106 -11.83 15.64 -8.54
CA MET A 106 -10.68 16.14 -9.29
C MET A 106 -10.71 17.68 -9.29
N TYR A 107 -9.53 18.30 -9.37
CA TYR A 107 -9.44 19.76 -9.49
C TYR A 107 -10.23 20.26 -10.70
N GLY A 108 -11.10 21.24 -10.49
CA GLY A 108 -12.01 21.79 -11.52
C GLY A 108 -13.27 20.96 -11.79
N ALA A 109 -13.50 19.85 -11.08
CA ALA A 109 -14.73 19.05 -11.16
C ALA A 109 -15.67 19.33 -9.96
N ASP A 110 -16.87 18.75 -9.99
CA ASP A 110 -17.83 18.79 -8.88
C ASP A 110 -17.53 17.70 -7.83
N MET A 111 -17.87 17.97 -6.55
CA MET A 111 -17.83 16.98 -5.47
C MET A 111 -18.72 15.77 -5.80
N GLY A 112 -18.21 14.56 -5.57
CA GLY A 112 -18.92 13.33 -5.95
C GLY A 112 -18.84 12.98 -7.43
N GLY A 113 -18.10 13.74 -8.23
CA GLY A 113 -17.86 13.46 -9.64
C GLY A 113 -17.06 12.17 -9.87
N LEU A 114 -16.97 11.77 -11.14
CA LEU A 114 -16.12 10.65 -11.55
C LEU A 114 -14.65 11.00 -11.31
N LEU A 115 -13.94 10.09 -10.68
CA LEU A 115 -12.50 10.12 -10.47
C LEU A 115 -11.82 9.40 -11.63
N SER A 116 -10.67 9.93 -12.04
CA SER A 116 -9.78 9.25 -12.98
C SER A 116 -8.41 9.11 -12.33
N VAL A 117 -7.69 8.06 -12.68
CA VAL A 117 -6.34 7.78 -12.20
C VAL A 117 -5.35 8.46 -13.15
N PRO A 118 -4.22 9.02 -12.68
CA PRO A 118 -3.20 9.59 -13.57
C PRO A 118 -2.67 8.52 -14.53
N GLY A 119 -2.53 8.87 -15.81
CA GLY A 119 -1.77 8.03 -16.74
C GLY A 119 -0.27 8.02 -16.42
N VAL A 120 0.48 7.17 -17.11
CA VAL A 120 1.94 7.09 -16.97
C VAL A 120 2.59 8.43 -17.34
N GLY A 121 3.32 9.02 -16.39
CA GLY A 121 3.96 10.32 -16.52
C GLY A 121 3.04 11.52 -16.30
N GLU A 122 1.73 11.28 -16.07
CA GLU A 122 0.76 12.34 -15.82
C GLU A 122 0.69 12.70 -14.33
N VAL A 123 0.24 13.93 -14.07
CA VAL A 123 -0.08 14.41 -12.72
C VAL A 123 -1.53 14.82 -12.71
N LYS A 124 -2.28 14.36 -11.71
CA LYS A 124 -3.64 14.84 -11.46
C LYS A 124 -3.75 15.38 -10.04
N THR A 125 -4.46 16.49 -9.91
CA THR A 125 -4.74 17.14 -8.63
C THR A 125 -6.12 16.73 -8.16
N TYR A 126 -6.20 16.30 -6.91
CA TYR A 126 -7.43 15.93 -6.23
C TYR A 126 -7.71 16.92 -5.11
N VAL A 127 -8.99 17.08 -4.81
CA VAL A 127 -9.47 17.94 -3.74
C VAL A 127 -10.43 17.12 -2.88
N VAL A 128 -10.21 17.16 -1.58
CA VAL A 128 -11.03 16.44 -0.60
C VAL A 128 -11.66 17.43 0.36
N SER A 129 -12.92 17.20 0.71
CA SER A 129 -13.63 17.95 1.74
C SER A 129 -13.07 17.60 3.12
N GLY A 130 -12.59 18.60 3.84
CA GLY A 130 -11.95 18.45 5.14
C GLY A 130 -10.59 19.12 5.20
N VAL A 131 -10.08 19.26 6.42
CA VAL A 131 -8.73 19.77 6.69
C VAL A 131 -7.89 18.62 7.23
N TYR A 132 -6.81 18.31 6.53
CA TYR A 132 -5.91 17.23 6.87
C TYR A 132 -4.48 17.75 7.04
N ASP A 133 -3.76 17.15 7.98
CA ASP A 133 -2.36 17.50 8.32
C ASP A 133 -1.37 16.75 7.40
N ARG A 134 -1.75 15.55 6.95
CA ARG A 134 -0.93 14.69 6.10
C ARG A 134 -1.80 13.91 5.12
N VAL A 135 -1.25 13.72 3.93
CA VAL A 135 -1.78 12.82 2.90
C VAL A 135 -0.76 11.73 2.62
N GLU A 136 -1.23 10.50 2.53
CA GLU A 136 -0.47 9.30 2.20
C GLU A 136 -1.13 8.64 0.99
N VAL A 137 -0.35 8.11 0.05
CA VAL A 137 -0.86 7.43 -1.14
C VAL A 137 -0.26 6.04 -1.24
N PHE A 138 -1.12 5.05 -1.51
CA PHE A 138 -0.74 3.65 -1.60
C PHE A 138 -1.19 3.09 -2.96
N PRO A 139 -0.27 2.53 -3.78
CA PRO A 139 -0.64 2.07 -5.11
C PRO A 139 -1.51 0.81 -5.07
N ILE A 140 -2.41 0.70 -6.04
CA ILE A 140 -3.22 -0.49 -6.33
C ILE A 140 -2.77 -1.05 -7.67
N LEU A 141 -2.30 -2.30 -7.64
CA LEU A 141 -1.80 -3.03 -8.80
C LEU A 141 -2.95 -3.60 -9.66
N GLU A 142 -2.66 -3.92 -10.92
CA GLU A 142 -3.56 -4.68 -11.81
C GLU A 142 -4.07 -6.00 -11.19
N SER A 143 -3.28 -6.61 -10.29
CA SER A 143 -3.68 -7.80 -9.55
C SER A 143 -4.78 -7.55 -8.51
N GLY A 144 -5.22 -6.30 -8.34
CA GLY A 144 -6.18 -5.86 -7.32
C GLY A 144 -5.58 -5.71 -5.93
N ARG A 145 -4.26 -5.87 -5.80
CA ARG A 145 -3.55 -5.78 -4.53
C ARG A 145 -3.14 -4.34 -4.24
N THR A 146 -3.33 -3.91 -3.00
CA THR A 146 -2.80 -2.66 -2.47
C THR A 146 -1.45 -2.92 -1.81
N CYS A 147 -0.49 -2.01 -2.02
CA CYS A 147 0.79 -2.03 -1.31
C CYS A 147 0.67 -1.31 0.05
N ASP A 148 1.37 -1.82 1.05
CA ASP A 148 1.37 -1.25 2.40
C ASP A 148 2.29 -0.02 2.50
N ASP A 149 3.24 0.09 1.58
CA ASP A 149 4.18 1.20 1.47
C ASP A 149 3.78 2.12 0.32
N GLY A 150 4.05 3.41 0.48
CA GLY A 150 3.75 4.44 -0.49
C GLY A 150 4.35 5.79 -0.08
N ASP A 151 3.94 6.85 -0.79
CA ASP A 151 4.48 8.19 -0.55
C ASP A 151 3.62 8.99 0.43
N SER A 152 4.21 9.96 1.11
CA SER A 152 3.51 10.81 2.06
C SER A 152 3.99 12.26 2.01
N ILE A 153 3.03 13.19 2.12
CA ILE A 153 3.33 14.61 2.18
C ILE A 153 2.55 15.28 3.31
N LYS A 154 3.21 16.22 3.98
CA LYS A 154 2.55 17.10 4.95
C LYS A 154 1.89 18.25 4.21
N ILE A 155 0.65 18.55 4.57
CA ILE A 155 -0.11 19.63 3.95
C ILE A 155 0.32 20.97 4.53
N GLY A 156 0.58 21.94 3.66
CA GLY A 156 0.84 23.32 4.05
C GLY A 156 -0.43 24.02 4.55
N ASN A 157 -0.28 24.92 5.53
CA ASN A 157 -1.40 25.66 6.14
C ASN A 157 -2.15 26.60 5.18
N SER A 158 -1.58 26.95 4.02
CA SER A 158 -2.25 27.78 3.01
C SER A 158 -1.64 27.63 1.62
N CYS A 159 -2.50 27.61 0.59
CA CYS A 159 -2.07 27.67 -0.81
C CYS A 159 -1.52 29.07 -1.10
N THR A 160 -0.21 29.20 -1.24
CA THR A 160 0.45 30.49 -1.51
C THR A 160 0.89 30.67 -2.96
N GLY A 161 0.58 29.72 -3.84
CA GLY A 161 0.97 29.76 -5.26
C GLY A 161 -0.17 29.47 -6.23
N GLY A 162 -0.52 30.46 -7.06
CA GLY A 162 -1.26 30.29 -8.32
C GLY A 162 -2.73 30.68 -8.25
N GLY A 163 -3.08 31.83 -8.84
CA GLY A 163 -4.38 32.48 -8.77
C GLY A 163 -5.61 31.61 -9.06
N ILE A 164 -6.65 31.86 -8.26
CA ILE A 164 -8.07 31.78 -8.62
C ILE A 164 -8.35 32.41 -9.98
#